data_AF-A0A5C7A2A0-F1
#
_entry.id   AF-A0A5C7A2A0-F1
#
_cell.length_a   1.000
_cell.length_b   1.000
_cell.length_c   1.000
_cell.angle_alpha   90.00
_cell.angle_beta   90.00
_cell.angle_gamma   90.00
#
_symmetry.space_group_name_H-M   'P 1'
#
loop_
_entity.id
_entity.type
_entity.pdbx_description
1 polymer ?
#
loop_
_entity_poly.entity_id
_entity_poly.type
_entity_poly.pdbx_seq_one_letter_code
_entity_poly.pdbx_strand_id
1 'polypeptide(L)'
;MSLKLIFSPNADQSDIKLCEDYWAYEHDGRYVEHVEILCRQYYIDYHILFGVLAECQAYLDDVHCEYCGRPYKLDVPADMPYVRKQSSWFCEPCISFSGGQLTVGR
;
A
#
# COMPACT_ATOMS: atom_id res chain seq x y z
N MET A 1 -10.19 -10.98 -1.95
CA MET A 1 -9.20 -9.90 -2.05
C MET A 1 -9.46 -8.94 -0.91
N SER A 2 -8.50 -8.74 -0.03
CA SER A 2 -8.59 -7.83 1.13
C SER A 2 -7.88 -6.48 0.87
N LEU A 3 -7.47 -6.22 -0.37
CA LEU A 3 -6.84 -4.96 -0.77
C LEU A 3 -7.89 -4.06 -1.43
N LYS A 4 -7.97 -2.81 -0.97
CA LYS A 4 -8.83 -1.78 -1.53
C LYS A 4 -7.99 -0.62 -2.05
N LEU A 5 -8.20 -0.27 -3.31
CA LEU A 5 -7.55 0.87 -3.94
C LEU A 5 -8.49 2.07 -3.95
N ILE A 6 -7.97 3.24 -3.61
CA ILE A 6 -8.65 4.53 -3.68
C ILE A 6 -7.85 5.42 -4.61
N PHE A 7 -8.48 5.91 -5.66
CA PHE A 7 -7.85 6.73 -6.69
C PHE A 7 -8.18 8.21 -6.49
N SER A 8 -7.26 9.07 -6.91
CA SER A 8 -7.51 10.50 -7.06
C SER A 8 -8.70 10.77 -7.98
N PRO A 9 -9.56 11.78 -7.70
CA PRO A 9 -10.70 12.11 -8.55
C PRO A 9 -10.34 12.46 -10.00
N ASN A 10 -9.08 12.82 -10.24
CA ASN A 10 -8.56 13.20 -11.56
C ASN A 10 -7.78 12.07 -12.25
N ALA A 11 -7.67 10.89 -11.64
CA ALA A 11 -6.95 9.76 -12.22
C ALA A 11 -7.63 9.30 -13.51
N ASP A 12 -6.86 9.14 -14.57
CA ASP A 12 -7.37 8.62 -15.82
C ASP A 12 -7.35 7.08 -15.84
N GLN A 13 -7.91 6.49 -16.91
CA GLN A 13 -8.03 5.04 -17.02
C GLN A 13 -6.66 4.32 -17.13
N SER A 14 -5.65 4.98 -17.71
CA SER A 14 -4.29 4.45 -17.79
C SER A 14 -3.63 4.43 -16.42
N ASP A 15 -3.77 5.51 -15.65
CA ASP A 15 -3.23 5.66 -14.30
C ASP A 15 -3.86 4.63 -13.36
N ILE A 16 -5.18 4.47 -13.42
CA ILE A 16 -5.91 3.45 -12.65
C ILE A 16 -5.35 2.06 -12.95
N LYS A 17 -5.19 1.72 -14.23
CA LYS A 17 -4.71 0.41 -14.65
C LYS A 17 -3.26 0.17 -14.23
N LEU A 18 -2.39 1.18 -14.37
CA LEU A 18 -1.00 1.09 -13.90
C LEU A 18 -0.93 0.84 -12.39
N CYS A 19 -1.78 1.51 -11.63
CA CYS A 19 -1.88 1.29 -10.19
C CYS A 19 -2.39 -0.11 -9.85
N GLU A 20 -3.44 -0.60 -10.53
CA GLU A 20 -3.93 -1.97 -10.35
C GLU A 20 -2.84 -3.01 -10.63
N ASP A 21 -2.12 -2.87 -11.75
CA ASP A 21 -1.02 -3.77 -12.11
C ASP A 21 0.14 -3.71 -11.10
N TYR A 22 0.46 -2.51 -10.59
CA TYR A 22 1.46 -2.33 -9.52
C TYR A 22 1.05 -3.08 -8.25
N TRP A 23 -0.20 -2.94 -7.83
CA TRP A 23 -0.72 -3.57 -6.62
C TRP A 23 -1.04 -5.07 -6.78
N ALA A 24 -1.02 -5.60 -8.02
CA ALA A 24 -1.19 -7.03 -8.32
C ALA A 24 0.08 -7.88 -8.09
N TYR A 25 1.13 -7.31 -7.51
CA TYR A 25 2.39 -8.02 -7.20
C TYR A 25 2.14 -9.31 -6.39
N GLU A 26 2.68 -10.44 -6.88
CA GLU A 26 2.42 -11.78 -6.34
C GLU A 26 3.15 -12.10 -5.02
N HIS A 27 3.91 -11.15 -4.47
CA HIS A 27 4.66 -11.32 -3.22
C HIS A 27 5.71 -12.46 -3.25
N ASP A 28 6.29 -12.73 -4.41
CA ASP A 28 7.26 -13.82 -4.64
C ASP A 28 8.73 -13.45 -4.31
N GLY A 29 8.94 -12.27 -3.74
CA GLY A 29 10.27 -11.75 -3.38
C GLY A 29 10.97 -10.96 -4.50
N ARG A 30 10.36 -10.85 -5.69
CA ARG A 30 10.94 -10.17 -6.87
C ARG A 30 10.33 -8.80 -7.12
N TYR A 31 10.13 -8.03 -6.06
CA TYR A 31 9.49 -6.70 -6.12
C TYR A 31 10.19 -5.74 -7.08
N VAL A 32 11.53 -5.69 -7.08
CA VAL A 32 12.29 -4.82 -8.00
C VAL A 32 12.03 -5.21 -9.45
N GLU A 33 12.02 -6.52 -9.76
CA GLU A 33 11.73 -7.03 -11.11
C GLU A 33 10.30 -6.68 -11.54
N HIS A 34 9.33 -6.77 -10.64
CA HIS A 34 7.94 -6.35 -10.89
C HIS A 34 7.86 -4.87 -11.30
N VAL A 35 8.52 -3.98 -10.56
CA VAL A 35 8.59 -2.54 -10.91
C VAL A 35 9.25 -2.32 -12.27
N GLU A 36 10.36 -3.02 -12.55
CA GLU A 36 11.07 -2.95 -13.84
C GLU A 36 10.22 -3.44 -15.02
N ILE A 37 9.39 -4.47 -14.82
CA ILE A 37 8.46 -4.97 -15.83
C ILE A 37 7.41 -3.91 -16.13
N LEU A 38 6.83 -3.27 -15.11
CA LEU A 38 5.81 -2.24 -15.31
C LEU A 38 6.36 -1.02 -16.05
N CYS A 39 7.53 -0.52 -15.67
CA CYS A 39 8.19 0.57 -16.40
C CYS A 39 8.36 0.23 -17.90
N ARG A 40 8.78 -1.00 -18.22
CA ARG A 40 8.92 -1.45 -19.61
C ARG A 40 7.58 -1.62 -20.32
N GLN A 41 6.58 -2.20 -19.67
CA GLN A 41 5.25 -2.46 -20.22
C GLN A 41 4.52 -1.16 -20.58
N TYR A 42 4.65 -0.14 -19.74
CA TYR A 42 3.99 1.15 -19.91
C TYR A 42 4.87 2.20 -20.63
N TYR A 43 6.11 1.85 -21.00
CA TYR A 43 7.08 2.76 -21.63
C TYR A 43 7.35 4.03 -20.82
N ILE A 44 7.49 3.88 -19.50
CA ILE A 44 7.73 4.96 -18.54
C ILE A 44 9.00 4.70 -17.71
N ASP A 45 9.53 5.76 -17.11
CA ASP A 45 10.58 5.65 -16.10
C ASP A 45 10.01 5.55 -14.68
N TYR A 46 10.91 5.34 -13.70
CA TYR A 46 10.54 5.25 -12.29
C TYR A 46 9.90 6.52 -11.75
N HIS A 47 10.34 7.70 -12.19
CA HIS A 47 9.80 8.97 -11.70
C HIS A 47 8.34 9.13 -12.12
N ILE A 48 8.02 8.82 -13.37
CA ILE A 48 6.64 8.82 -13.86
C ILE A 48 5.81 7.77 -13.10
N LEU A 49 6.32 6.54 -12.95
CA LEU A 49 5.62 5.49 -12.22
C LEU A 49 5.26 5.94 -10.80
N PHE A 50 6.23 6.39 -10.00
CA PHE A 50 5.96 6.81 -8.62
C PHE A 50 5.14 8.09 -8.53
N GLY A 51 5.18 8.95 -9.56
CA GLY A 51 4.27 10.09 -9.69
C GLY A 51 2.81 9.65 -9.81
N VAL A 52 2.52 8.64 -10.64
CA VAL A 52 1.18 8.07 -10.77
C VAL A 52 0.76 7.35 -9.48
N LEU A 53 1.67 6.56 -8.89
CA LEU A 53 1.37 5.83 -7.66
C LEU A 53 1.07 6.73 -6.46
N ALA A 54 1.58 7.98 -6.44
CA ALA A 54 1.25 8.95 -5.40
C ALA A 54 -0.25 9.33 -5.38
N GLU A 55 -0.93 9.18 -6.52
CA GLU A 55 -2.37 9.46 -6.70
C GLU A 55 -3.25 8.22 -6.44
N CYS A 56 -2.66 7.08 -6.04
CA CYS A 56 -3.36 5.87 -5.67
C CYS A 56 -3.00 5.42 -4.26
N GLN A 57 -4.01 5.26 -3.42
CA GLN A 57 -3.86 4.79 -2.05
C GLN A 57 -4.36 3.35 -1.93
N ALA A 58 -3.57 2.51 -1.29
CA ALA A 58 -3.97 1.13 -1.00
C ALA A 58 -4.23 0.92 0.48
N TYR A 59 -5.31 0.20 0.78
CA TYR A 59 -5.72 -0.14 2.13
C TYR A 59 -5.95 -1.63 2.26
N LEU A 60 -5.58 -2.20 3.41
CA LEU A 60 -5.95 -3.55 3.79
C LEU A 60 -7.24 -3.51 4.59
N ASP A 61 -8.31 -4.04 4.01
CA ASP A 61 -9.62 -4.17 4.65
C ASP A 61 -9.67 -5.34 5.65
N ASP A 62 -8.59 -6.13 5.79
CA ASP A 62 -8.44 -7.20 6.78
C ASP A 62 -7.50 -6.85 7.94
N VAL A 63 -6.82 -5.71 7.88
CA VAL A 63 -5.90 -5.25 8.93
C VAL A 63 -6.37 -3.88 9.40
N HIS A 64 -6.74 -3.78 10.69
CA HIS A 64 -7.31 -2.55 11.25
C HIS A 64 -6.60 -2.16 12.54
N CYS A 65 -6.61 -0.86 12.82
CA CYS A 65 -6.09 -0.33 14.06
C CYS A 65 -6.95 -0.86 15.20
N GLU A 66 -6.34 -1.52 16.19
CA GLU A 66 -7.10 -2.10 17.31
C GLU A 66 -7.85 -1.06 18.13
N TYR A 67 -7.38 0.18 18.13
CA TYR A 67 -7.99 1.25 18.90
C TYR A 67 -9.14 1.95 18.16
N CYS A 68 -8.93 2.37 16.91
CA CYS A 68 -9.90 3.20 16.17
C CYS A 68 -10.56 2.50 14.97
N GLY A 69 -10.19 1.26 14.67
CA GLY A 69 -10.75 0.48 13.58
C GLY A 69 -10.41 0.95 12.16
N ARG A 70 -9.53 1.96 12.01
CA ARG A 70 -9.11 2.41 10.67
C ARG A 70 -8.37 1.30 9.93
N PRO A 71 -8.59 1.10 8.62
CA PRO A 71 -7.84 0.12 7.85
C PRO A 71 -6.38 0.53 7.69
N TYR A 72 -5.49 -0.45 7.55
CA TYR A 72 -4.06 -0.23 7.35
C TYR A 72 -3.80 0.36 5.96
N LYS A 73 -3.14 1.51 5.88
CA LYS A 73 -2.68 2.10 4.61
C LYS A 73 -1.33 1.49 4.23
N LEU A 74 -1.25 0.83 3.08
CA LEU A 74 -0.01 0.27 2.55
C LEU A 74 0.75 1.32 1.72
N ASP A 75 2.07 1.33 1.88
CA ASP A 75 2.97 2.16 1.06
C ASP A 75 3.53 1.38 -0.14
N VAL A 76 3.88 0.10 0.05
CA VAL A 76 4.35 -0.79 -1.02
C VAL A 76 3.70 -2.17 -0.94
N PRO A 77 3.45 -2.85 -2.07
CA PRO A 77 2.81 -4.17 -2.08
C PRO A 77 3.70 -5.24 -1.45
N ALA A 78 5.03 -5.08 -1.48
CA ALA A 78 5.96 -6.03 -0.88
C ALA A 78 5.78 -6.22 0.64
N ASP A 79 5.24 -5.22 1.33
CA ASP A 79 5.05 -5.27 2.79
C ASP A 79 3.78 -6.03 3.22
N MET A 80 2.87 -6.28 2.28
CA MET A 80 1.56 -6.89 2.58
C MET A 80 1.65 -8.22 3.36
N PRO A 81 2.52 -9.18 3.02
CA PRO A 81 2.66 -10.42 3.79
C PRO A 81 3.20 -10.17 5.20
N TYR A 82 4.07 -9.17 5.38
CA TYR A 82 4.63 -8.83 6.68
C TYR A 82 3.56 -8.18 7.57
N VAL A 83 2.82 -7.20 7.04
CA VAL A 83 1.74 -6.52 7.77
C VAL A 83 0.66 -7.52 8.20
N ARG A 84 0.24 -8.44 7.33
CA ARG A 84 -0.77 -9.46 7.67
C ARG A 84 -0.30 -10.50 8.69
N LYS A 85 1.01 -10.67 8.90
CA LYS A 85 1.55 -11.57 9.94
C LYS A 85 1.54 -10.95 11.32
N GLN A 86 1.39 -9.63 11.43
CA GLN A 86 1.32 -8.96 12.73
C GLN A 86 0.00 -9.32 13.42
N SER A 87 0.08 -9.72 14.69
CA SER A 87 -1.10 -10.04 15.49
C SER A 87 -1.91 -8.79 15.88
N SER A 88 -1.25 -7.64 15.93
CA SER A 88 -1.80 -6.38 16.43
C SER A 88 -1.17 -5.19 15.70
N TRP A 89 -1.97 -4.17 15.39
CA TRP A 89 -1.48 -2.92 14.81
C TRP A 89 -2.24 -1.71 15.37
N PHE A 90 -1.51 -0.61 15.57
CA PHE A 90 -2.06 0.69 15.92
C PHE A 90 -1.64 1.72 14.87
N CYS A 91 -2.58 2.54 14.41
CA CYS A 91 -2.27 3.61 13.48
C CYS A 91 -1.50 4.75 14.16
N GLU A 92 -0.67 5.45 13.39
CA GLU A 92 0.20 6.53 13.88
C GLU A 92 -0.55 7.60 14.70
N PRO A 93 -1.75 8.07 14.31
CA PRO A 93 -2.51 9.00 15.13
C PRO A 93 -2.87 8.47 16.53
N CYS A 94 -3.17 7.17 16.65
CA CYS A 94 -3.50 6.55 17.94
C CYS A 94 -2.27 6.40 18.83
N ILE A 95 -1.13 6.01 18.25
CA ILE A 95 0.15 5.94 18.95
C ILE A 95 0.50 7.34 19.50
N SER A 96 0.44 8.35 18.66
CA SER A 96 0.70 9.75 19.01
C SER A 96 -0.27 10.27 20.09
N PHE A 97 -1.58 10.01 19.94
CA PHE A 97 -2.59 10.44 20.91
C PHE A 97 -2.40 9.81 22.30
N SER A 98 -1.97 8.55 22.35
CA SER A 98 -1.69 7.86 23.61
C SER A 98 -0.40 8.32 24.31
N GLY A 99 0.31 9.32 23.77
CA GLY A 99 1.61 9.75 24.28
C GLY A 99 2.66 8.63 24.21
N GLY A 100 2.53 7.71 23.25
CA GLY A 100 3.40 6.54 23.12
C GLY A 100 3.13 5.40 24.12
N GLN A 101 2.03 5.46 24.88
CA GLN A 101 1.65 4.37 25.80
C GLN A 101 1.17 3.11 25.07
N LEU A 102 0.64 3.25 23.85
CA LEU A 102 0.41 2.12 22.95
C LEU A 102 1.75 1.71 22.34
N THR A 103 2.54 0.94 23.08
CA THR A 103 3.77 0.35 22.56
C THR A 103 3.42 -0.83 21.67
N VAL A 104 3.65 -0.69 20.36
CA VAL A 104 3.60 -1.81 19.41
C VAL A 104 4.70 -2.79 19.84
N GLY A 105 4.29 -3.94 20.39
CA GLY A 105 5.21 -5.05 20.63
C GLY A 105 5.80 -5.49 19.28
N ARG A 106 7.08 -5.21 19.08
CA ARG A 106 7.85 -5.69 17.93
C ARG A 106 8.14 -7.17 18.05
#